data_AF-A0A834G881-F1
#
_entry.id   AF-A0A834G881-F1
#
_cell.length_a   1.000
_cell.length_b   1.000
_cell.length_c   1.000
_cell.angle_alpha   90.00
_cell.angle_beta   90.00
_cell.angle_gamma   90.00
#
_symmetry.space_group_name_H-M   'P 1'
#
loop_
_entity.id
_entity.type
_entity.pdbx_description
1 polymer ?
#
loop_
_entity_poly.entity_id
_entity_poly.type
_entity_poly.pdbx_seq_one_letter_code
_entity_poly.pdbx_strand_id
1 'polypeptide(L)'
;MGDCALRRSGGGVKYSKNIAIGSGDFIGAAVVGLWASEKPNYNGNSNSCAAERVCGHHTQMVWGNSVRLRCARVQCDSVLWFITCNYDPPGNCVGHRPY
;
A
#
# COMPACT_ATOMS: atom_id res chain seq x y z
N MET A 1 2.16 11.20 -22.03
CA MET A 1 1.97 9.79 -21.63
C MET A 1 3.17 9.40 -20.79
N GLY A 2 2.94 9.01 -19.54
CA GLY A 2 3.99 8.67 -18.58
C GLY A 2 4.03 7.17 -18.37
N ASP A 3 5.23 6.59 -18.37
CA ASP A 3 5.42 5.16 -18.15
C ASP A 3 5.04 4.80 -16.71
N CYS A 4 3.95 4.06 -16.52
CA CYS A 4 3.59 3.53 -15.19
C CYS A 4 4.48 2.38 -14.73
N ALA A 5 5.76 2.46 -15.06
CA ALA A 5 6.77 1.56 -14.58
C ALA A 5 6.82 1.63 -13.05
N LEU A 6 6.72 0.46 -12.40
CA LEU A 6 6.92 0.29 -10.97
C LEU A 6 8.39 0.57 -10.61
N ARG A 7 8.77 1.84 -10.61
CA ARG A 7 10.11 2.28 -10.26
C ARG A 7 10.12 2.69 -8.79
N ARG A 8 11.00 2.08 -8.00
CA ARG A 8 11.32 2.58 -6.66
C ARG A 8 11.91 3.99 -6.81
N SER A 9 11.42 4.94 -6.02
CA SER A 9 11.98 6.30 -6.00
C SER A 9 13.43 6.21 -5.53
N GLY A 10 14.37 6.54 -6.41
CA GLY A 10 15.80 6.58 -6.09
C GLY A 10 16.09 7.82 -5.23
N GLY A 11 16.15 7.64 -3.92
CA GLY A 11 16.54 8.72 -3.01
C GLY A 11 16.21 8.40 -1.56
N GLY A 12 17.23 7.94 -0.83
CA GLY A 12 17.54 8.06 0.61
C GLY A 12 16.48 8.00 1.72
N VAL A 13 15.20 8.27 1.47
CA VAL A 13 14.16 8.29 2.49
C VAL A 13 13.32 7.03 2.39
N LYS A 14 13.42 6.17 3.41
CA LYS A 14 12.63 4.95 3.52
C LYS A 14 11.21 5.30 3.96
N TYR A 15 10.37 5.72 3.02
CA TYR A 15 8.93 5.69 3.25
C TYR A 15 8.40 4.29 2.98
N SER A 16 7.47 3.83 3.80
CA SER A 16 6.69 2.65 3.40
C SER A 16 5.61 3.09 2.41
N LYS A 17 5.28 2.22 1.45
CA LYS A 17 4.43 2.57 0.32
C LYS A 17 3.46 1.44 -0.02
N ASN A 18 2.19 1.79 -0.13
CA ASN A 18 1.20 0.94 -0.79
C ASN A 18 1.02 1.40 -2.24
N ILE A 19 0.88 0.44 -3.15
CA ILE A 19 0.70 0.69 -4.58
C ILE A 19 -0.49 -0.12 -5.06
N ALA A 20 -1.27 0.45 -5.96
CA ALA A 20 -2.28 -0.27 -6.71
C ALA A 20 -2.27 0.21 -8.17
N ILE A 21 -2.44 -0.73 -9.08
CA ILE A 21 -2.59 -0.48 -10.51
C ILE A 21 -3.86 -1.19 -10.96
N GLY A 22 -4.69 -0.51 -11.74
CA GLY A 22 -5.92 -1.09 -12.25
C GLY A 22 -6.61 -0.18 -13.26
N SER A 23 -7.71 -0.67 -13.83
CA SER A 23 -8.51 0.03 -14.83
C SER A 23 -9.92 0.34 -14.29
N GLY A 24 -10.71 1.11 -15.05
CA GLY A 24 -12.08 1.49 -14.67
C GLY A 24 -12.12 2.56 -13.59
N ASP A 25 -13.13 2.48 -12.71
CA ASP A 25 -13.34 3.40 -11.57
C ASP A 25 -12.31 3.16 -10.44
N PHE A 26 -11.04 3.29 -10.79
CA PHE A 26 -9.90 3.12 -9.89
C PHE A 26 -9.67 4.40 -9.08
N ILE A 27 -10.64 4.72 -8.22
CA ILE A 27 -10.61 5.86 -7.31
C ILE A 27 -9.99 5.47 -5.96
N GLY A 28 -9.61 6.47 -5.15
CA GLY A 28 -8.94 6.26 -3.87
C GLY A 28 -9.69 5.33 -2.91
N ALA A 29 -11.01 5.48 -2.81
CA ALA A 29 -11.84 4.65 -1.94
C ALA A 29 -11.82 3.16 -2.35
N ALA A 30 -11.86 2.88 -3.66
CA ALA A 30 -11.78 1.52 -4.18
C ALA A 30 -10.45 0.87 -3.82
N VAL A 31 -9.34 1.61 -3.97
CA VAL A 31 -7.99 1.12 -3.62
C VAL A 31 -7.83 0.89 -2.13
N VAL A 32 -8.31 1.81 -1.29
CA VAL A 32 -8.30 1.63 0.17
C VAL A 32 -9.13 0.41 0.58
N GLY A 33 -10.30 0.21 -0.04
CA GLY A 33 -11.11 -1.00 0.15
C GLY A 33 -10.39 -2.28 -0.27
N LEU A 34 -9.64 -2.24 -1.37
CA LEU A 34 -8.87 -3.38 -1.88
C LEU A 34 -7.75 -3.75 -0.89
N TRP A 35 -7.00 -2.77 -0.39
CA TRP A 35 -6.02 -3.00 0.68
C TRP A 35 -6.67 -3.46 1.99
N ALA A 36 -7.87 -2.97 2.32
CA ALA A 36 -8.58 -3.37 3.54
C ALA A 36 -9.08 -4.81 3.47
N SER A 37 -9.40 -5.29 2.27
CA SER A 37 -9.85 -6.67 2.05
C SER A 37 -8.78 -7.72 2.34
N GLU A 38 -7.53 -7.31 2.56
CA GLU A 38 -6.46 -8.21 3.02
C GLU A 38 -6.50 -8.48 4.54
N LYS A 39 -7.35 -7.79 5.31
CA LYS A 39 -7.52 -8.03 6.76
C LYS A 39 -7.67 -9.51 7.15
N PRO A 40 -8.55 -10.32 6.53
CA PRO A 40 -8.67 -11.74 6.85
C PRO A 40 -7.41 -12.56 6.58
N ASN A 41 -6.48 -12.06 5.76
CA ASN A 41 -5.21 -12.71 5.48
C ASN A 41 -4.16 -12.44 6.56
N TYR A 42 -4.37 -11.48 7.46
CA TYR A 42 -3.43 -11.15 8.53
C TYR A 42 -3.83 -11.82 9.85
N ASN A 43 -2.93 -12.61 10.42
CA ASN A 43 -3.08 -13.17 11.74
C ASN A 43 -2.30 -12.34 12.77
N GLY A 44 -3.02 -11.57 13.60
CA GLY A 44 -2.43 -10.73 14.63
C GLY A 44 -1.74 -11.49 15.78
N ASN A 45 -2.11 -12.77 16.00
CA ASN A 45 -1.49 -13.57 17.06
C ASN A 45 -0.07 -14.01 16.68
N SER A 46 0.09 -14.47 15.44
CA SER A 46 1.39 -14.91 14.89
C SER A 46 2.16 -13.80 14.18
N ASN A 47 1.58 -12.60 14.04
CA ASN A 47 2.14 -11.48 13.28
C ASN A 47 2.56 -11.90 11.86
N SER A 48 1.70 -12.68 11.18
CA SER A 48 2.03 -13.27 9.88
C SER A 48 0.86 -13.21 8.92
N CYS A 49 1.15 -13.13 7.61
CA CYS A 49 0.15 -13.35 6.59
C CYS A 49 -0.16 -14.84 6.44
N ALA A 50 -1.38 -15.17 6.02
CA ALA A 50 -1.75 -16.51 5.58
C ALA A 50 -0.87 -16.97 4.40
N ALA A 51 -0.64 -18.28 4.31
CA ALA A 51 0.18 -18.86 3.26
C ALA A 51 -0.35 -18.45 1.87
N GLU A 52 0.55 -18.05 0.98
CA GLU A 52 0.25 -17.61 -0.39
C GLU A 52 -0.71 -16.41 -0.50
N ARG A 53 -0.91 -15.66 0.59
CA ARG A 53 -1.74 -14.44 0.61
C ARG A 53 -0.89 -13.19 0.85
N VAL A 54 -1.44 -12.06 0.40
CA VAL A 54 -0.89 -10.73 0.68
C VAL A 54 -1.69 -10.12 1.82
N CYS A 55 -0.98 -9.55 2.80
CA CYS A 55 -1.57 -8.75 3.88
C CYS A 55 -0.80 -7.46 4.20
N GLY A 56 0.29 -7.22 3.47
CA GLY A 56 1.20 -6.10 3.71
C GLY A 56 0.56 -4.73 3.46
N HIS A 57 -0.42 -4.64 2.56
CA HIS A 57 -1.10 -3.37 2.33
C HIS A 57 -2.02 -3.06 3.51
N HIS A 58 -2.76 -4.08 4.00
CA HIS A 58 -3.58 -3.93 5.20
C HIS A 58 -2.75 -3.50 6.41
N THR A 59 -1.67 -4.24 6.74
CA THR A 59 -0.85 -3.94 7.91
C THR A 59 -0.22 -2.55 7.84
N GLN A 60 0.11 -2.07 6.63
CA GLN A 60 0.62 -0.71 6.46
C GLN A 60 -0.46 0.36 6.71
N MET A 61 -1.71 0.12 6.31
CA MET A 61 -2.80 1.08 6.54
C MET A 61 -3.11 1.27 8.01
N VAL A 62 -3.04 0.19 8.79
CA VAL A 62 -3.35 0.19 10.23
C VAL A 62 -2.10 0.33 11.10
N TRP A 63 -0.98 0.75 10.53
CA TRP A 63 0.29 0.88 11.25
C TRP A 63 0.27 2.08 12.20
N GLY A 64 0.21 1.83 13.51
CA GLY A 64 0.02 2.85 14.55
C GLY A 64 1.11 3.92 14.61
N ASN A 65 2.34 3.60 14.18
CA ASN A 65 3.44 4.57 14.18
C ASN A 65 3.49 5.46 12.92
N SER A 66 2.64 5.22 11.90
CA SER A 66 2.61 6.03 10.68
C SER A 66 1.67 7.22 10.90
N VAL A 67 2.23 8.41 11.15
CA VAL A 67 1.44 9.62 11.49
C VAL A 67 1.19 10.54 10.29
N ARG A 68 1.92 10.34 9.20
CA ARG A 68 1.79 11.11 7.97
C ARG A 68 1.46 10.19 6.81
N LEU A 69 0.45 10.58 6.03
CA LEU A 69 -0.01 9.88 4.84
C LEU A 69 -0.03 10.84 3.65
N ARG A 70 0.56 10.42 2.53
CA ARG A 70 0.50 11.16 1.26
C ARG A 70 0.18 10.20 0.12
N CYS A 71 -0.95 10.42 -0.54
CA CYS A 71 -1.37 9.63 -1.69
C CYS A 71 -1.30 10.45 -2.99
N ALA A 72 -1.07 9.74 -4.10
CA ALA A 72 -1.15 10.29 -5.44
C ALA A 72 -1.86 9.29 -6.35
N ARG A 73 -2.66 9.82 -7.29
CA ARG A 73 -3.34 9.06 -8.34
C ARG A 73 -2.94 9.65 -9.69
N VAL A 74 -2.47 8.81 -10.58
CA VAL A 74 -1.99 9.20 -11.91
C VAL A 74 -2.64 8.29 -12.95
N GLN A 75 -3.11 8.89 -14.05
CA GLN A 75 -3.55 8.14 -15.22
C GLN A 75 -2.32 7.82 -16.07
N CYS A 76 -2.07 6.52 -16.27
CA CYS A 76 -0.92 6.03 -17.05
C CYS A 76 -1.17 6.20 -18.55
N ASP A 77 -2.30 5.61 -18.97
CA ASP A 77 -2.83 5.57 -20.32
C ASP A 77 -4.35 5.76 -20.25
N SER A 78 -5.07 5.76 -21.38
CA SER A 78 -6.51 6.05 -21.42
C SER A 78 -7.36 5.16 -20.49
N VAL A 79 -6.89 3.96 -20.15
CA VAL A 79 -7.65 2.98 -19.36
C VAL A 79 -7.01 2.60 -18.01
N LEU A 80 -5.76 2.96 -17.76
CA LEU A 80 -4.99 2.45 -16.62
C LEU A 80 -4.67 3.57 -15.61
N TRP A 81 -4.89 3.28 -14.34
CA TRP A 81 -4.62 4.16 -13.21
C TRP A 81 -3.57 3.56 -12.29
N PHE A 82 -2.70 4.44 -11.79
CA PHE A 82 -1.69 4.14 -10.79
C PHE A 82 -2.00 4.95 -9.53
N ILE A 83 -2.15 4.26 -8.41
CA ILE A 83 -2.33 4.88 -7.09
C ILE A 83 -1.18 4.47 -6.18
N THR A 84 -0.61 5.44 -5.49
CA THR A 84 0.43 5.24 -4.49
C THR A 84 0.06 5.99 -3.22
N CYS A 85 0.35 5.41 -2.06
CA CYS A 85 0.25 6.06 -0.76
C CYS A 85 1.56 5.83 0.00
N ASN A 86 2.19 6.91 0.45
CA ASN A 86 3.40 6.90 1.26
C ASN A 86 3.05 7.16 2.73
N TYR A 87 3.71 6.43 3.62
CA TYR A 87 3.51 6.46 5.06
C TYR A 87 4.81 6.86 5.76
N ASP A 88 4.73 7.81 6.70
CA ASP A 88 5.85 8.30 7.50
C ASP A 88 5.46 8.47 8.99
N PRO A 89 6.28 7.99 9.94
CA PRO A 89 7.37 7.02 9.80
C PRO A 89 6.98 5.73 9.05
N PRO A 90 7.93 5.02 8.43
CA PRO A 90 7.64 3.79 7.69
C PRO A 90 7.05 2.71 8.59
N GLY A 91 6.04 2.01 8.07
CA GLY A 91 5.49 0.81 8.69
C GLY A 91 6.05 -0.49 8.11
N ASN A 92 5.41 -1.60 8.46
CA ASN A 92 5.81 -2.97 8.09
C ASN A 92 7.27 -3.28 8.44
N CYS A 93 7.74 -2.77 9.58
CA CYS A 93 9.05 -3.09 10.12
C CYS A 93 9.09 -4.55 10.59
N VAL A 94 10.10 -5.30 10.15
CA VAL A 94 10.29 -6.70 10.56
C VAL A 94 10.31 -6.82 12.09
N GLY A 95 9.57 -7.79 12.62
CA GLY A 95 9.46 -8.03 14.06
C GLY A 95 8.56 -7.07 14.83
N HIS A 96 7.99 -6.06 14.18
CA HIS A 96 7.06 -5.12 14.78
C HIS A 96 5.62 -5.43 14.37
N ARG A 97 4.67 -5.08 15.24
CA ARG A 97 3.24 -5.23 14.97
C ARG A 97 2.64 -3.90 14.52
N PRO A 98 1.64 -3.93 13.64
CA PRO A 98 0.92 -2.74 13.21
C PRO A 98 0.11 -2.10 14.34
N TYR A 99 -0.38 -2.91 15.29
CA TYR A 99 -1.14 -2.51 16.48
C TYR A 99 -1.00 -3.59 17.58
#